data_AF-A0AAE2EHY2-F1
#
_entry.id   AF-A0AAE2EHY2-F1
#
_cell.length_a   1.000
_cell.length_b   1.000
_cell.length_c   1.000
_cell.angle_alpha   90.00
_cell.angle_beta   90.00
_cell.angle_gamma   90.00
#
_symmetry.space_group_name_H-M   'P 1'
#
loop_
_entity.id
_entity.type
_entity.pdbx_description
1 polymer ?
#
loop_
_entity_poly.entity_id
_entity_poly.type
_entity_poly.pdbx_seq_one_letter_code
_entity_poly.pdbx_strand_id
1 'polypeptide(L)'
;MNANLNIDQLDNLINQNDSLIIAIGSEIYQTDNQIEFENNFSDFIKEFNFIDFKQASVYPFLDIKNYWAFFSRYIKLNYFDQKLDNSFIDLKNYLENKNYFIITTNRDNSLELAGFDLNKIFYLDSKLNLLECSKKCSEELYINDDAILNMANNQKNLKVELEQIPVCKKCNSYLKVHQRFWCQVFIKDDEFLQTQNNYQKFINQNKDKKMLFWEIGINFNNQLTVKKPFWQMIEKFDKATYLTMNKKIYRIPLEIRSKTITYTNDLNLVIKNLEEVKNGTNRTN
;
A
#
# COMPACT_ATOMS: atom_id res chain seq x y z
N MET A 1 15.86 18.06 8.76
CA MET A 1 16.48 17.88 10.10
C MET A 1 15.62 16.87 10.86
N ASN A 2 16.16 16.03 11.75
CA ASN A 2 15.32 15.27 12.67
C ASN A 2 14.67 16.28 13.60
N ALA A 3 13.39 16.53 13.39
CA ALA A 3 12.66 17.48 14.22
C ALA A 3 11.97 16.68 15.31
N ASN A 4 12.36 16.92 16.57
CA ASN A 4 11.61 16.45 17.74
C ASN A 4 10.33 17.30 17.87
N LEU A 5 9.46 17.24 16.86
CA LEU A 5 8.16 17.92 16.92
C LEU A 5 7.32 17.23 17.98
N ASN A 6 6.76 18.00 18.90
CA ASN A 6 5.66 17.47 19.71
C ASN A 6 4.40 17.31 18.82
N ILE A 7 3.36 16.69 19.38
CA ILE A 7 2.16 16.38 18.59
C ILE A 7 1.44 17.64 18.09
N ASP A 8 1.39 18.71 18.89
CA ASP A 8 0.75 19.98 18.51
C ASP A 8 1.51 20.66 17.37
N GLN A 9 2.84 20.62 17.39
CA GLN A 9 3.67 21.14 16.30
C GLN A 9 3.48 20.33 15.01
N LEU A 10 3.31 19.01 15.14
CA LEU A 10 3.03 18.14 14.00
C LEU A 10 1.64 18.43 13.41
N ASP A 11 0.62 18.58 14.26
CA ASP A 11 -0.74 18.95 13.82
C ASP A 11 -0.74 20.33 13.14
N ASN A 12 -0.09 21.33 13.73
CA ASN A 12 0.06 22.65 13.14
C ASN A 12 0.78 22.61 11.77
N LEU A 13 1.84 21.79 11.66
CA LEU A 13 2.55 21.57 10.40
C LEU A 13 1.61 21.00 9.32
N ILE A 14 0.73 20.07 9.67
CA ILE A 14 -0.21 19.48 8.73
C ILE A 14 -1.28 20.51 8.35
N ASN A 15 -1.82 21.25 9.33
CA ASN A 15 -2.92 22.19 9.15
C ASN A 15 -2.55 23.48 8.41
N GLN A 16 -1.29 23.90 8.42
CA GLN A 16 -0.85 25.10 7.68
C GLN A 16 -0.73 24.89 6.16
N ASN A 17 -0.93 23.67 5.66
CA ASN A 17 -0.86 23.33 4.24
C ASN A 17 -2.27 23.31 3.61
N ASP A 18 -2.38 23.85 2.40
CA ASP A 18 -3.62 23.95 1.64
C ASP A 18 -4.08 22.59 1.07
N SER A 19 -3.15 21.64 0.96
CA SER A 19 -3.40 20.30 0.41
C SER A 19 -2.38 19.26 0.90
N LEU A 20 -2.81 18.01 0.97
CA LEU A 20 -2.01 16.88 1.45
C LEU A 20 -1.96 15.78 0.38
N ILE A 21 -0.76 15.38 -0.06
CA ILE A 21 -0.56 14.13 -0.79
C ILE A 21 0.06 13.10 0.15
N ILE A 22 -0.68 12.04 0.42
CA ILE A 22 -0.34 11.07 1.46
C ILE A 22 0.10 9.78 0.79
N ALA A 23 1.32 9.33 1.06
CA ALA A 23 1.81 8.03 0.61
C ALA A 23 1.81 7.05 1.77
N ILE A 24 1.03 5.97 1.67
CA ILE A 24 0.91 4.95 2.71
C ILE A 24 1.61 3.67 2.26
N GLY A 25 2.48 3.14 3.13
CA GLY A 25 3.21 1.90 2.93
C GLY A 25 2.93 0.84 3.98
N SER A 26 3.58 -0.31 3.83
CA SER A 26 3.29 -1.50 4.63
C SER A 26 3.79 -1.41 6.07
N GLU A 27 4.67 -0.46 6.39
CA GLU A 27 5.19 -0.30 7.76
C GLU A 27 4.20 0.43 8.68
N ILE A 28 3.02 0.82 8.18
CA ILE A 28 1.91 1.30 9.01
C ILE A 28 1.30 0.16 9.86
N TYR A 29 1.41 -1.08 9.42
CA TYR A 29 0.90 -2.22 10.19
C TYR A 29 1.83 -2.53 11.37
N GLN A 30 1.24 -2.81 12.53
CA GLN A 30 1.98 -3.26 13.72
C GLN A 30 2.26 -4.77 13.72
N THR A 31 1.63 -5.53 12.82
CA THR A 31 1.81 -6.98 12.73
C THR A 31 3.24 -7.32 12.35
N ASP A 32 3.83 -8.27 13.07
CA ASP A 32 5.10 -8.85 12.69
C ASP A 32 4.87 -9.80 11.50
N ASN A 33 5.15 -9.30 10.31
CA ASN A 33 5.02 -10.06 9.07
C ASN A 33 5.82 -11.36 9.07
N GLN A 34 6.93 -11.45 9.83
CA GLN A 34 7.72 -12.66 9.92
C GLN A 34 6.97 -13.72 10.72
N ILE A 35 6.41 -13.34 11.88
CA ILE A 35 5.62 -14.25 12.72
C ILE A 35 4.37 -14.72 11.96
N GLU A 36 3.67 -13.81 11.28
CA GLU A 36 2.52 -14.17 10.44
C GLU A 36 2.92 -15.12 9.31
N PHE A 37 4.09 -14.93 8.69
CA PHE A 37 4.59 -15.83 7.66
C PHE A 37 4.88 -17.22 8.21
N GLU A 38 5.63 -17.32 9.31
CA GLU A 38 6.00 -18.59 9.94
C GLU A 38 4.77 -19.38 10.41
N ASN A 39 3.82 -18.71 11.04
CA ASN A 39 2.59 -19.34 11.54
C ASN A 39 1.69 -19.84 10.42
N ASN A 40 1.52 -19.03 9.36
CA ASN A 40 0.55 -19.33 8.31
C ASN A 40 1.14 -20.08 7.11
N PHE A 41 2.46 -20.20 6.95
CA PHE A 41 3.12 -20.78 5.77
C PHE A 41 4.28 -21.73 6.11
N SER A 42 4.30 -22.31 7.32
CA SER A 42 5.34 -23.27 7.76
C SER A 42 5.59 -24.45 6.82
N ASP A 43 4.54 -24.94 6.15
CA ASP A 43 4.61 -26.00 5.14
C ASP A 43 5.34 -25.53 3.86
N PHE A 44 5.05 -24.32 3.37
CA PHE A 44 5.77 -23.70 2.26
C PHE A 44 7.22 -23.37 2.64
N ILE A 45 7.47 -22.91 3.87
CA ILE A 45 8.83 -22.66 4.38
C ILE A 45 9.64 -23.96 4.35
N LYS A 46 9.06 -25.06 4.83
CA LYS A 46 9.74 -26.37 4.86
C LYS A 46 10.04 -26.91 3.46
N GLU A 47 9.13 -26.76 2.52
CA GLU A 47 9.28 -27.31 1.16
C GLU A 47 10.19 -26.44 0.28
N PHE A 48 10.03 -25.12 0.33
CA PHE A 48 10.70 -24.20 -0.61
C PHE A 48 11.84 -23.39 0.03
N ASN A 49 12.09 -23.55 1.34
CA ASN A 49 13.07 -22.78 2.12
C ASN A 49 12.86 -21.26 1.99
N PHE A 50 11.60 -20.82 2.01
CA PHE A 50 11.29 -19.40 1.98
C PHE A 50 11.68 -18.71 3.29
N ILE A 51 12.22 -17.50 3.15
CA ILE A 51 12.68 -16.67 4.28
C ILE A 51 11.54 -15.78 4.76
N ASP A 52 10.82 -15.14 3.82
CA ASP A 52 9.75 -14.19 4.11
C ASP A 52 8.69 -14.16 2.99
N PHE A 53 7.58 -13.44 3.22
CA PHE A 53 6.54 -13.20 2.21
C PHE A 53 7.07 -12.54 0.94
N LYS A 54 8.08 -11.68 1.05
CA LYS A 54 8.60 -10.92 -0.10
C LYS A 54 9.29 -11.86 -1.08
N GLN A 55 10.11 -12.79 -0.59
CA GLN A 55 10.74 -13.81 -1.41
C GLN A 55 9.71 -14.78 -1.98
N ALA A 56 8.78 -15.26 -1.15
CA ALA A 56 7.78 -16.24 -1.57
C ALA A 56 6.82 -15.69 -2.64
N SER A 57 6.40 -14.43 -2.52
CA SER A 57 5.46 -13.77 -3.46
C SER A 57 6.04 -13.45 -4.85
N VAL A 58 7.36 -13.63 -5.05
CA VAL A 58 8.01 -13.50 -6.35
C VAL A 58 8.69 -14.81 -6.80
N TYR A 59 8.47 -15.90 -6.07
CA TYR A 59 9.06 -17.18 -6.38
C TYR A 59 8.51 -17.75 -7.71
N PRO A 60 9.38 -18.22 -8.62
CA PRO A 60 8.95 -18.78 -9.90
C PRO A 60 8.46 -20.22 -9.74
N PHE A 61 7.27 -20.41 -9.16
CA PHE A 61 6.63 -21.72 -9.06
C PHE A 61 6.51 -22.37 -10.44
N LEU A 62 7.10 -23.57 -10.60
CA LEU A 62 7.07 -24.33 -11.85
C LEU A 62 5.69 -24.96 -12.12
N ASP A 63 5.01 -25.39 -11.06
CA ASP A 63 3.67 -25.97 -11.11
C ASP A 63 2.62 -24.92 -10.73
N ILE A 64 1.64 -24.70 -11.60
CA ILE A 64 0.54 -23.76 -11.39
C ILE A 64 -0.33 -24.15 -10.18
N LYS A 65 -0.37 -25.44 -9.83
CA LYS A 65 -1.04 -25.93 -8.61
C LYS A 65 -0.35 -25.41 -7.35
N ASN A 66 0.99 -25.43 -7.31
CA ASN A 66 1.75 -24.89 -6.19
C ASN A 66 1.65 -23.36 -6.12
N TYR A 67 1.71 -22.70 -7.28
CA TYR A 67 1.50 -21.25 -7.38
C TYR A 67 0.18 -20.84 -6.72
N TRP A 68 -0.94 -21.46 -7.12
CA TRP A 68 -2.24 -21.09 -6.60
C TRP A 68 -2.49 -21.56 -5.18
N ALA A 69 -1.89 -22.67 -4.74
CA ALA A 69 -1.89 -23.04 -3.33
C ALA A 69 -1.24 -21.94 -2.47
N PHE A 70 -0.08 -21.42 -2.86
CA PHE A 70 0.56 -20.33 -2.14
C PHE A 70 -0.28 -19.05 -2.20
N PHE A 71 -0.60 -18.58 -3.42
CA PHE A 71 -1.24 -17.28 -3.60
C PHE A 71 -2.66 -17.23 -3.04
N SER A 72 -3.44 -18.32 -3.10
CA SER A 72 -4.78 -18.31 -2.51
C SER A 72 -4.75 -18.08 -1.00
N ARG A 73 -3.86 -18.75 -0.26
CA ARG A 73 -3.64 -18.50 1.18
C ARG A 73 -3.06 -17.12 1.42
N TYR A 74 -2.14 -16.66 0.57
CA TYR A 74 -1.52 -15.34 0.70
C TYR A 74 -2.56 -14.22 0.56
N ILE A 75 -3.42 -14.29 -0.45
CA ILE A 75 -4.52 -13.35 -0.68
C ILE A 75 -5.55 -13.45 0.45
N LYS A 76 -5.90 -14.67 0.89
CA LYS A 76 -6.80 -14.87 2.03
C LYS A 76 -6.30 -14.13 3.27
N LEU A 77 -5.05 -14.33 3.65
CA LEU A 77 -4.47 -13.69 4.83
C LEU A 77 -4.35 -12.15 4.67
N ASN A 78 -3.82 -11.68 3.54
CA ASN A 78 -3.40 -10.28 3.37
C ASN A 78 -4.46 -9.40 2.66
N TYR A 79 -5.65 -9.93 2.37
CA TYR A 79 -6.72 -9.18 1.72
C TYR A 79 -8.09 -9.48 2.35
N PHE A 80 -8.49 -10.76 2.44
CA PHE A 80 -9.82 -11.11 2.95
C PHE A 80 -9.89 -11.11 4.48
N ASP A 81 -8.90 -11.72 5.14
CA ASP A 81 -8.80 -11.82 6.59
C ASP A 81 -7.95 -10.68 7.19
N GLN A 82 -7.51 -9.74 6.35
CA GLN A 82 -6.72 -8.58 6.78
C GLN A 82 -7.52 -7.77 7.79
N LYS A 83 -7.04 -7.75 9.03
CA LYS A 83 -7.67 -6.97 10.08
C LYS A 83 -7.41 -5.49 9.83
N LEU A 84 -8.48 -4.70 9.92
CA LEU A 84 -8.40 -3.26 9.88
C LEU A 84 -7.69 -2.76 11.15
N ASP A 85 -6.56 -2.09 10.98
CA ASP A 85 -5.87 -1.40 12.07
C ASP A 85 -6.57 -0.07 12.37
N ASN A 86 -6.77 0.24 13.66
CA ASN A 86 -7.42 1.49 14.11
C ASN A 86 -6.73 2.74 13.53
N SER A 87 -5.45 2.67 13.21
CA SER A 87 -4.70 3.77 12.61
C SER A 87 -5.28 4.24 11.29
N PHE A 88 -5.93 3.37 10.50
CA PHE A 88 -6.61 3.81 9.28
C PHE A 88 -7.90 4.57 9.59
N ILE A 89 -8.63 4.17 10.63
CA ILE A 89 -9.84 4.85 11.11
C ILE A 89 -9.46 6.22 11.68
N ASP A 90 -8.48 6.25 12.56
CA ASP A 90 -7.96 7.47 13.18
C ASP A 90 -7.42 8.44 12.12
N LEU A 91 -6.67 7.93 11.14
CA LEU A 91 -6.19 8.74 10.01
C LEU A 91 -7.35 9.31 9.19
N LYS A 92 -8.37 8.51 8.89
CA LYS A 92 -9.55 8.98 8.15
C LYS A 92 -10.27 10.10 8.91
N ASN A 93 -10.52 9.88 10.20
CA ASN A 93 -11.16 10.86 11.07
C ASN A 93 -10.33 12.13 11.15
N TYR A 94 -9.01 12.02 11.32
CA TYR A 94 -8.11 13.16 11.32
C TYR A 94 -8.19 13.96 10.01
N LEU A 95 -8.19 13.28 8.86
CA LEU A 95 -8.24 13.89 7.52
C LEU A 95 -9.62 14.44 7.12
N GLU A 96 -10.67 14.23 7.91
CA GLU A 96 -11.99 14.78 7.62
C GLU A 96 -11.92 16.31 7.45
N ASN A 97 -12.60 16.82 6.41
CA ASN A 97 -12.59 18.21 5.95
C ASN A 97 -11.26 18.74 5.41
N LYS A 98 -10.22 17.90 5.27
CA LYS A 98 -8.96 18.29 4.62
C LYS A 98 -9.00 17.99 3.12
N ASN A 99 -8.28 18.80 2.35
CA ASN A 99 -8.05 18.58 0.93
C ASN A 99 -6.87 17.61 0.74
N TYR A 100 -7.17 16.31 0.58
CA TYR A 100 -6.14 15.28 0.49
C TYR A 100 -6.34 14.33 -0.69
N PHE A 101 -5.24 13.66 -1.06
CA PHE A 101 -5.22 12.51 -1.95
C PHE A 101 -4.26 11.47 -1.40
N ILE A 102 -4.58 10.18 -1.54
CA ILE A 102 -3.78 9.06 -1.05
C ILE A 102 -3.20 8.30 -2.25
N ILE A 103 -1.92 8.01 -2.19
CA ILE A 103 -1.29 6.97 -3.00
C ILE A 103 -0.81 5.86 -2.07
N THR A 104 -0.87 4.62 -2.51
CA THR A 104 -0.46 3.49 -1.68
C THR A 104 0.30 2.45 -2.48
N THR A 105 1.30 1.87 -1.85
CA THR A 105 1.99 0.65 -2.33
C THR A 105 1.43 -0.61 -1.68
N ASN A 106 0.53 -0.46 -0.70
CA ASN A 106 -0.20 -1.59 -0.14
C ASN A 106 -1.20 -2.10 -1.18
N ARG A 107 -1.50 -3.39 -1.11
CA ARG A 107 -2.37 -4.07 -2.08
C ARG A 107 -3.62 -4.69 -1.42
N ASP A 108 -3.76 -4.49 -0.12
CA ASP A 108 -4.91 -4.88 0.69
C ASP A 108 -6.11 -3.92 0.52
N ASN A 109 -7.19 -4.21 1.23
CA ASN A 109 -8.42 -3.44 1.26
C ASN A 109 -8.56 -2.55 2.53
N SER A 110 -7.50 -2.31 3.31
CA SER A 110 -7.60 -1.59 4.60
C SER A 110 -8.15 -0.18 4.45
N LEU A 111 -7.80 0.54 3.38
CA LEU A 111 -8.35 1.87 3.09
C LEU A 111 -9.85 1.81 2.74
N GLU A 112 -10.28 0.75 2.05
CA GLU A 112 -11.69 0.53 1.69
C GLU A 112 -12.50 0.20 2.95
N LEU A 113 -11.97 -0.69 3.81
CA LEU A 113 -12.59 -1.09 5.08
C LEU A 113 -12.68 0.07 6.08
N ALA A 114 -11.69 0.96 6.11
CA ALA A 114 -11.78 2.21 6.87
C ALA A 114 -12.84 3.18 6.31
N GLY A 115 -13.28 2.97 5.07
CA GLY A 115 -14.29 3.77 4.39
C GLY A 115 -13.76 5.09 3.83
N PHE A 116 -12.51 5.11 3.35
CA PHE A 116 -12.01 6.23 2.56
C PHE A 116 -12.75 6.34 1.22
N ASP A 117 -12.83 7.56 0.66
CA ASP A 117 -13.36 7.78 -0.68
C ASP A 117 -12.39 7.22 -1.73
N LEU A 118 -12.82 6.18 -2.45
CA LEU A 118 -12.01 5.50 -3.47
C LEU A 118 -11.56 6.44 -4.60
N ASN A 119 -12.28 7.53 -4.88
CA ASN A 119 -11.86 8.51 -5.88
C ASN A 119 -10.63 9.32 -5.46
N LYS A 120 -10.28 9.29 -4.17
CA LYS A 120 -9.11 9.95 -3.58
C LYS A 120 -7.94 9.00 -3.31
N ILE A 121 -8.02 7.76 -3.79
CA ILE A 121 -6.99 6.74 -3.58
C ILE A 121 -6.44 6.29 -4.93
N PHE A 122 -5.11 6.11 -4.99
CA PHE A 122 -4.46 5.46 -6.12
C PHE A 122 -3.52 4.34 -5.64
N TYR A 123 -3.89 3.11 -6.00
CA TYR A 123 -3.10 1.91 -5.73
C TYR A 123 -2.01 1.75 -6.80
N LEU A 124 -0.76 2.12 -6.46
CA LEU A 124 0.35 2.16 -7.42
C LEU A 124 0.65 0.79 -8.04
N ASP A 125 0.52 -0.26 -7.24
CA ASP A 125 0.77 -1.66 -7.61
C ASP A 125 -0.53 -2.48 -7.73
N SER A 126 -1.68 -1.80 -7.80
CA SER A 126 -3.02 -2.39 -7.89
C SER A 126 -3.39 -3.31 -6.71
N LYS A 127 -4.64 -3.77 -6.64
CA LYS A 127 -5.16 -4.59 -5.54
C LYS A 127 -4.76 -6.06 -5.66
N LEU A 128 -4.65 -6.76 -4.54
CA LEU A 128 -4.11 -8.12 -4.45
C LEU A 128 -5.09 -9.18 -4.99
N ASN A 129 -6.40 -8.93 -4.96
CA ASN A 129 -7.42 -9.84 -5.47
C ASN A 129 -7.64 -9.74 -6.99
N LEU A 130 -6.97 -8.81 -7.68
CA LEU A 130 -7.05 -8.68 -9.13
C LEU A 130 -6.19 -9.74 -9.82
N LEU A 131 -6.75 -10.35 -10.85
CA LEU A 131 -6.14 -11.43 -11.62
C LEU A 131 -5.95 -11.00 -13.07
N GLU A 132 -4.91 -11.52 -13.71
CA GLU A 132 -4.64 -11.33 -15.13
C GLU A 132 -4.45 -12.66 -15.85
N CYS A 133 -4.67 -12.65 -17.17
CA CYS A 133 -4.37 -13.81 -18.01
C CYS A 133 -2.86 -14.11 -17.97
N SER A 134 -2.46 -15.35 -17.65
CA SER A 134 -1.04 -15.74 -17.60
C SER A 134 -0.28 -15.56 -18.92
N LYS A 135 -0.99 -15.61 -20.06
CA LYS A 135 -0.44 -15.31 -21.40
C LYS A 135 -0.56 -13.84 -21.82
N LYS A 136 -1.14 -12.97 -20.97
CA LYS A 136 -1.47 -11.57 -21.27
C LYS A 136 -2.16 -11.39 -22.64
N CYS A 137 -3.14 -12.25 -22.96
CA CYS A 137 -3.82 -12.20 -24.26
C CYS A 137 -4.72 -10.97 -24.45
N SER A 138 -5.01 -10.24 -23.37
CA SER A 138 -5.75 -8.98 -23.36
C SER A 138 -5.43 -8.19 -22.10
N GLU A 139 -5.81 -6.92 -22.09
CA GLU A 139 -5.65 -5.98 -20.96
C GLU A 139 -6.80 -6.06 -19.93
N GLU A 140 -7.61 -7.11 -19.97
CA GLU A 140 -8.71 -7.32 -19.03
C GLU A 140 -8.20 -7.94 -17.72
N LEU A 141 -8.54 -7.30 -16.60
CA LEU A 141 -8.38 -7.86 -15.26
C LEU A 141 -9.66 -8.56 -14.79
N TYR A 142 -9.49 -9.52 -13.90
CA TYR A 142 -10.57 -10.36 -13.39
C TYR A 142 -10.59 -10.31 -11.87
N ILE A 143 -11.78 -10.39 -11.30
CA ILE A 143 -12.01 -10.62 -9.87
C ILE A 143 -12.75 -11.95 -9.76
N ASN A 144 -12.26 -12.83 -8.88
CA ASN A 144 -12.91 -14.11 -8.59
C ASN A 144 -12.57 -14.54 -7.15
N ASP A 145 -13.09 -13.78 -6.20
CA ASP A 145 -12.83 -13.94 -4.78
C ASP A 145 -13.25 -15.34 -4.28
N ASP A 146 -14.39 -15.85 -4.76
CA ASP A 146 -14.89 -17.19 -4.43
C ASP A 146 -13.92 -18.30 -4.85
N ALA A 147 -13.34 -18.22 -6.06
CA ALA A 147 -12.35 -19.20 -6.49
C ALA A 147 -11.08 -19.15 -5.63
N ILE A 148 -10.63 -17.94 -5.26
CA ILE A 148 -9.46 -17.74 -4.40
C ILE A 148 -9.71 -18.34 -3.02
N LEU A 149 -10.84 -18.03 -2.38
CA LEU A 149 -11.21 -18.56 -1.07
C LEU A 149 -11.42 -20.09 -1.11
N ASN A 150 -12.03 -20.61 -2.17
CA ASN A 150 -12.20 -22.04 -2.37
C ASN A 150 -10.84 -22.76 -2.45
N MET A 151 -9.88 -22.23 -3.24
CA MET A 151 -8.52 -22.76 -3.32
C MET A 151 -7.78 -22.68 -1.98
N ALA A 152 -7.92 -21.56 -1.25
CA ALA A 152 -7.27 -21.36 0.05
C ALA A 152 -7.74 -22.39 1.09
N ASN A 153 -9.05 -22.70 1.10
CA ASN A 153 -9.66 -23.57 2.09
C ASN A 153 -9.57 -25.08 1.75
N ASN A 154 -9.42 -25.44 0.47
CA ASN A 154 -9.50 -26.84 0.03
C ASN A 154 -8.20 -27.43 -0.51
N GLN A 155 -7.14 -26.63 -0.67
CA GLN A 155 -5.83 -27.14 -1.08
C GLN A 155 -5.30 -28.24 -0.14
N LYS A 156 -4.49 -29.15 -0.68
CA LYS A 156 -3.82 -30.21 0.10
C LYS A 156 -2.40 -30.39 -0.40
N ASN A 157 -1.48 -30.70 0.50
CA ASN A 157 -0.07 -30.98 0.16
C ASN A 157 0.54 -29.90 -0.76
N LEU A 158 0.32 -28.62 -0.41
CA LEU A 158 0.82 -27.46 -1.15
C LEU A 158 0.30 -27.35 -2.60
N LYS A 159 -0.83 -27.97 -2.93
CA LYS A 159 -1.42 -27.98 -4.29
C LYS A 159 -2.94 -27.77 -4.25
N VAL A 160 -3.43 -27.06 -5.27
CA VAL A 160 -4.86 -26.99 -5.62
C VAL A 160 -5.18 -27.96 -6.75
N GLU A 161 -6.46 -28.25 -6.98
CA GLU A 161 -6.88 -28.99 -8.17
C GLU A 161 -6.99 -28.08 -9.39
N LEU A 162 -6.72 -28.62 -10.60
CA LEU A 162 -6.64 -27.79 -11.81
C LEU A 162 -7.98 -27.13 -12.15
N GLU A 163 -9.06 -27.82 -11.84
CA GLU A 163 -10.44 -27.41 -12.09
C GLU A 163 -10.84 -26.22 -11.21
N GLN A 164 -10.13 -25.98 -10.09
CA GLN A 164 -10.35 -24.84 -9.21
C GLN A 164 -9.66 -23.57 -9.72
N ILE A 165 -8.67 -23.70 -10.60
CA ILE A 165 -7.86 -22.58 -11.06
C ILE A 165 -8.66 -21.79 -12.10
N PRO A 166 -8.92 -20.49 -11.87
CA PRO A 166 -9.70 -19.70 -12.80
C PRO A 166 -8.98 -19.55 -14.15
N VAL A 167 -9.75 -19.52 -15.23
CA VAL A 167 -9.26 -19.42 -16.61
C VAL A 167 -9.69 -18.12 -17.28
N CYS A 168 -8.87 -17.64 -18.21
CA CYS A 168 -9.17 -16.49 -19.03
C CYS A 168 -10.33 -16.81 -19.99
N LYS A 169 -11.38 -15.98 -19.96
CA LYS A 169 -12.57 -16.12 -20.81
C LYS A 169 -12.28 -16.02 -22.32
N LYS A 170 -11.12 -15.48 -22.72
CA LYS A 170 -10.73 -15.28 -24.13
C LYS A 170 -9.87 -16.40 -24.72
N CYS A 171 -8.87 -16.87 -23.98
CA CYS A 171 -7.89 -17.84 -24.50
C CYS A 171 -7.81 -19.15 -23.70
N ASN A 172 -8.67 -19.30 -22.70
CA ASN A 172 -8.76 -20.47 -21.82
C ASN A 172 -7.47 -20.82 -21.06
N SER A 173 -6.48 -19.93 -21.03
CA SER A 173 -5.27 -20.09 -20.22
C SER A 173 -5.55 -19.72 -18.77
N TYR A 174 -4.86 -20.35 -17.82
CA TYR A 174 -5.02 -20.02 -16.40
C TYR A 174 -4.77 -18.55 -16.12
N LEU A 175 -5.53 -18.00 -15.17
CA LEU A 175 -5.25 -16.70 -14.60
C LEU A 175 -4.11 -16.80 -13.57
N LYS A 176 -3.47 -15.66 -13.30
CA LYS A 176 -2.48 -15.45 -12.24
C LYS A 176 -2.81 -14.16 -11.51
N VAL A 177 -2.24 -13.96 -10.33
CA VAL A 177 -2.35 -12.71 -9.60
C VAL A 177 -1.75 -11.58 -10.44
N HIS A 178 -2.50 -10.50 -10.62
CA HIS A 178 -2.00 -9.31 -11.30
C HIS A 178 -0.84 -8.74 -10.47
N GLN A 179 0.35 -8.67 -11.03
CA GLN A 179 1.56 -8.25 -10.32
C GLN A 179 2.44 -7.40 -11.23
N ARG A 180 3.14 -6.44 -10.63
CA ARG A 180 4.11 -5.62 -11.34
C ARG A 180 5.47 -6.30 -11.33
N PHE A 181 5.92 -6.71 -12.51
CA PHE A 181 7.28 -7.17 -12.76
C PHE A 181 8.00 -6.20 -13.70
N TRP A 182 9.25 -5.87 -13.39
CA TRP A 182 10.08 -4.95 -14.17
C TRP A 182 10.29 -5.38 -15.63
N CYS A 183 10.26 -6.69 -15.90
CA CYS A 183 10.47 -7.27 -17.22
C CYS A 183 9.17 -7.60 -17.98
N GLN A 184 8.01 -7.16 -17.48
CA GLN A 184 6.70 -7.49 -18.06
C GLN A 184 5.82 -6.26 -18.22
N VAL A 185 4.91 -6.32 -19.21
CA VAL A 185 3.86 -5.31 -19.36
C VAL A 185 2.93 -5.37 -18.16
N PHE A 186 2.77 -4.23 -17.47
CA PHE A 186 1.79 -4.06 -16.41
C PHE A 186 0.46 -3.59 -17.02
N ILE A 187 -0.57 -4.42 -16.93
CA ILE A 187 -1.91 -4.08 -17.39
C ILE A 187 -2.48 -2.94 -16.53
N LYS A 188 -3.05 -1.93 -17.19
CA LYS A 188 -3.71 -0.79 -16.54
C LYS A 188 -5.14 -0.78 -17.05
N ASP A 189 -6.07 -1.26 -16.23
CA ASP A 189 -7.49 -1.21 -16.55
C ASP A 189 -8.05 0.22 -16.40
N ASP A 190 -9.32 0.39 -16.76
CA ASP A 190 -9.98 1.69 -16.74
C ASP A 190 -10.00 2.32 -15.34
N GLU A 191 -10.17 1.51 -14.29
CA GLU A 191 -10.15 1.98 -12.89
C GLU A 191 -8.76 2.49 -12.49
N PHE A 192 -7.69 1.76 -12.85
CA PHE A 192 -6.31 2.22 -12.63
C PHE A 192 -6.04 3.54 -13.37
N LEU A 193 -6.44 3.65 -14.63
CA LEU A 193 -6.24 4.87 -15.42
C LEU A 193 -7.05 6.04 -14.87
N GLN A 194 -8.28 5.81 -14.41
CA GLN A 194 -9.12 6.83 -13.78
C GLN A 194 -8.51 7.35 -12.48
N THR A 195 -8.11 6.47 -11.58
CA THR A 195 -7.48 6.85 -10.30
C THR A 195 -6.11 7.51 -10.51
N GLN A 196 -5.33 7.04 -11.49
CA GLN A 196 -4.10 7.72 -11.93
C GLN A 196 -4.38 9.15 -12.42
N ASN A 197 -5.42 9.35 -13.22
CA ASN A 197 -5.82 10.67 -13.70
C ASN A 197 -6.29 11.58 -12.55
N ASN A 198 -7.01 11.03 -11.57
CA ASN A 198 -7.42 11.79 -10.38
C ASN A 198 -6.20 12.25 -9.56
N TYR A 199 -5.22 11.37 -9.37
CA TYR A 199 -3.93 11.72 -8.75
C TYR A 199 -3.24 12.87 -9.50
N GLN A 200 -3.11 12.76 -10.82
CA GLN A 200 -2.47 13.81 -11.63
C GLN A 200 -3.23 15.14 -11.57
N LYS A 201 -4.56 15.11 -11.61
CA LYS A 201 -5.41 16.30 -11.45
C LYS A 201 -5.18 16.95 -10.09
N PHE A 202 -5.13 16.16 -9.01
CA PHE A 202 -4.87 16.66 -7.66
C PHE A 202 -3.51 17.36 -7.56
N ILE A 203 -2.44 16.76 -8.12
CA ILE A 203 -1.12 17.39 -8.16
C ILE A 203 -1.17 18.71 -8.94
N ASN A 204 -1.74 18.71 -10.14
CA ASN A 204 -1.79 19.89 -11.00
C ASN A 204 -2.57 21.07 -10.40
N GLN A 205 -3.62 20.80 -9.64
CA GLN A 205 -4.45 21.82 -8.98
C GLN A 205 -3.77 22.45 -7.74
N ASN A 206 -2.74 21.81 -7.19
CA ASN A 206 -2.17 22.18 -5.90
C ASN A 206 -0.65 22.47 -5.91
N LYS A 207 0.06 22.15 -7.01
CA LYS A 207 1.52 22.34 -7.13
C LYS A 207 2.07 23.74 -6.79
N ASP A 208 1.26 24.79 -6.99
CA ASP A 208 1.65 26.20 -6.76
C ASP A 208 1.22 26.73 -5.36
N LYS A 209 0.54 25.88 -4.57
CA LYS A 209 0.02 26.15 -3.22
C LYS A 209 0.92 25.53 -2.14
N LYS A 210 0.63 25.76 -0.85
CA LYS A 210 1.31 25.05 0.23
C LYS A 210 0.85 23.60 0.23
N MET A 211 1.72 22.70 -0.19
CA MET A 211 1.40 21.29 -0.37
C MET A 211 2.29 20.43 0.50
N LEU A 212 1.68 19.61 1.36
CA LEU A 212 2.40 18.64 2.18
C LEU A 212 2.48 17.29 1.46
N PHE A 213 3.69 16.80 1.26
CA PHE A 213 3.98 15.42 0.90
C PHE A 213 4.15 14.64 2.20
N TRP A 214 3.14 13.88 2.59
CA TRP A 214 3.11 13.12 3.83
C TRP A 214 3.35 11.64 3.53
N GLU A 215 4.54 11.16 3.82
CA GLU A 215 4.93 9.76 3.65
C GLU A 215 4.80 9.01 4.98
N ILE A 216 4.02 7.93 5.02
CA ILE A 216 3.74 7.13 6.20
C ILE A 216 4.16 5.69 5.92
N GLY A 217 5.20 5.20 6.60
CA GLY A 217 5.59 3.79 6.57
C GLY A 217 6.02 3.25 5.19
N ILE A 218 6.52 4.13 4.31
CA ILE A 218 7.05 3.71 3.00
C ILE A 218 8.47 3.18 3.16
N ASN A 219 8.64 1.89 2.87
CA ASN A 219 9.91 1.19 2.92
C ASN A 219 10.91 1.64 1.84
N PHE A 220 12.17 1.18 1.95
CA PHE A 220 13.20 1.46 0.95
C PHE A 220 12.95 0.79 -0.41
N ASN A 221 12.28 -0.36 -0.46
CA ASN A 221 12.00 -1.06 -1.72
C ASN A 221 11.13 -0.21 -2.67
N ASN A 222 10.25 0.62 -2.09
CA ASN A 222 9.35 1.53 -2.79
C ASN A 222 10.00 2.88 -3.11
N GLN A 223 11.35 2.97 -3.06
CA GLN A 223 12.07 4.20 -3.32
C GLN A 223 11.81 4.73 -4.75
N LEU A 224 11.77 3.85 -5.75
CA LEU A 224 11.57 4.27 -7.14
C LEU A 224 10.11 4.64 -7.45
N THR A 225 9.15 4.02 -6.74
CA THR A 225 7.71 4.20 -6.99
C THR A 225 7.10 5.38 -6.23
N VAL A 226 7.61 5.70 -5.04
CA VAL A 226 7.06 6.77 -4.19
C VAL A 226 8.11 7.80 -3.84
N LYS A 227 9.21 7.40 -3.18
CA LYS A 227 10.15 8.36 -2.58
C LYS A 227 10.77 9.30 -3.62
N LYS A 228 11.34 8.75 -4.70
CA LYS A 228 11.98 9.55 -5.75
C LYS A 228 10.99 10.47 -6.47
N PRO A 229 9.80 10.02 -6.92
CA PRO A 229 8.79 10.92 -7.47
C PRO A 229 8.41 12.05 -6.52
N PHE A 230 8.24 11.76 -5.23
CA PHE A 230 8.01 12.79 -4.20
C PHE A 230 9.15 13.79 -4.17
N TRP A 231 10.40 13.32 -4.03
CA TRP A 231 11.57 14.21 -3.97
C TRP A 231 11.69 15.11 -5.19
N GLN A 232 11.45 14.58 -6.40
CA GLN A 232 11.44 15.36 -7.63
C GLN A 232 10.35 16.44 -7.64
N MET A 233 9.17 16.15 -7.09
CA MET A 233 8.11 17.15 -6.96
C MET A 233 8.44 18.19 -5.89
N ILE A 234 8.98 17.79 -4.76
CA ILE A 234 9.38 18.71 -3.66
C ILE A 234 10.49 19.67 -4.11
N GLU A 235 11.44 19.18 -4.92
CA GLU A 235 12.47 20.02 -5.53
C GLU A 235 11.84 21.08 -6.44
N LYS A 236 10.87 20.70 -7.27
CA LYS A 236 10.20 21.57 -8.24
C LYS A 236 9.15 22.51 -7.65
N PHE A 237 8.49 22.13 -6.57
CA PHE A 237 7.36 22.88 -6.00
C PHE A 237 7.89 23.78 -4.88
N ASP A 238 7.91 25.09 -5.11
CA ASP A 238 8.56 26.05 -4.21
C ASP A 238 7.99 26.04 -2.79
N LYS A 239 6.67 25.84 -2.65
CA LYS A 239 5.94 25.83 -1.38
C LYS A 239 5.66 24.42 -0.84
N ALA A 240 6.29 23.39 -1.40
CA ALA A 240 6.11 22.03 -0.92
C ALA A 240 6.90 21.77 0.37
N THR A 241 6.29 21.02 1.28
CA THR A 241 6.95 20.47 2.47
C THR A 241 6.88 18.95 2.42
N TYR A 242 7.92 18.28 2.89
CA TYR A 242 7.99 16.82 2.96
C TYR A 242 8.05 16.35 4.40
N LEU A 243 7.04 15.62 4.83
CA LEU A 243 6.97 14.95 6.11
C LEU A 243 7.12 13.44 5.86
N THR A 244 8.23 12.86 6.28
CA THR A 244 8.43 11.40 6.26
C THR A 244 8.34 10.85 7.67
N MET A 245 7.38 9.94 7.85
CA MET A 245 7.11 9.22 9.09
C MET A 245 7.49 7.76 8.91
N ASN A 246 8.55 7.35 9.59
CA ASN A 246 9.06 5.99 9.49
C ASN A 246 9.91 5.62 10.71
N LYS A 247 9.83 4.35 11.17
CA LYS A 247 10.68 3.83 12.25
C LYS A 247 12.18 3.86 11.86
N LYS A 248 12.48 3.72 10.56
CA LYS A 248 13.83 3.78 10.01
C LYS A 248 14.11 5.15 9.41
N ILE A 249 15.33 5.64 9.60
CA ILE A 249 15.78 6.89 8.97
C ILE A 249 16.38 6.57 7.61
N TYR A 250 15.77 7.11 6.55
CA TYR A 250 16.32 7.06 5.20
C TYR A 250 17.07 8.34 4.87
N ARG A 251 18.17 8.22 4.11
CA ARG A 251 18.97 9.39 3.71
C ARG A 251 18.17 10.29 2.78
N ILE A 252 17.98 11.54 3.19
CA ILE A 252 17.31 12.58 2.41
C ILE A 252 18.32 13.24 1.45
N PRO A 253 17.98 13.46 0.17
CA PRO A 253 18.80 14.23 -0.77
C PRO A 253 19.08 15.65 -0.26
N LEU A 254 20.22 16.22 -0.63
CA LEU A 254 20.65 17.53 -0.14
C LEU A 254 19.70 18.64 -0.62
N GLU A 255 19.20 18.49 -1.84
CA GLU A 255 18.37 19.43 -2.59
C GLU A 255 17.03 19.72 -1.90
N ILE A 256 16.47 18.73 -1.18
CA ILE A 256 15.17 18.85 -0.51
C ILE A 256 15.28 18.92 1.01
N ARG A 257 16.49 18.88 1.57
CA ARG A 257 16.71 18.74 3.02
C ARG A 257 16.12 19.91 3.82
N SER A 258 16.12 21.11 3.26
CA SER A 258 15.50 22.31 3.86
C SER A 258 13.98 22.25 3.90
N LYS A 259 13.35 21.51 2.97
CA LYS A 259 11.90 21.27 2.88
C LYS A 259 11.46 19.99 3.60
N THR A 260 12.38 19.26 4.24
CA THR A 260 12.13 17.91 4.79
C THR A 260 12.15 17.86 6.31
N ILE A 261 11.09 17.26 6.84
CA ILE A 261 10.88 16.92 8.24
C ILE A 261 10.82 15.40 8.35
N THR A 262 11.72 14.84 9.16
CA THR A 262 11.77 13.41 9.44
C THR A 262 11.24 13.17 10.85
N TYR A 263 10.32 12.23 10.98
CA TYR A 263 9.62 11.93 12.20
C TYR A 263 9.64 10.41 12.44
N THR A 264 10.15 9.99 13.59
CA THR A 264 10.52 8.57 13.83
C THR A 264 9.73 7.90 14.95
N ASN A 265 8.74 8.59 15.50
CA ASN A 265 7.89 8.03 16.55
C ASN A 265 7.00 6.91 15.98
N ASP A 266 6.39 6.12 16.87
CA ASP A 266 5.49 5.05 16.46
C ASP A 266 4.30 5.59 15.65
N LEU A 267 4.10 5.04 14.45
CA LEU A 267 3.15 5.59 13.48
C LEU A 267 1.71 5.57 14.00
N ASN A 268 1.31 4.47 14.63
CA ASN A 268 -0.06 4.27 15.12
C ASN A 268 -0.34 5.20 16.29
N LEU A 269 0.59 5.27 17.25
CA LEU A 269 0.47 6.19 18.38
C LEU A 269 0.37 7.64 17.90
N VAL A 270 1.14 8.02 16.89
CA VAL A 270 1.15 9.39 16.39
C VAL A 270 -0.14 9.72 15.65
N ILE A 271 -0.64 8.82 14.81
CA ILE A 271 -1.91 9.03 14.10
C ILE A 271 -3.06 9.14 15.12
N LYS A 272 -3.09 8.27 16.12
CA LYS A 272 -4.05 8.34 17.22
C LYS A 272 -3.97 9.68 17.95
N ASN A 273 -2.78 10.11 18.33
CA ASN A 273 -2.61 11.38 19.05
C ASN A 273 -2.99 12.59 18.17
N LEU A 274 -2.77 12.55 16.84
CA LEU A 274 -3.25 13.60 15.92
C LEU A 274 -4.78 13.68 15.91
N GLU A 275 -5.46 12.53 15.92
CA GLU A 275 -6.92 12.45 16.03
C GLU A 275 -7.41 13.04 17.36
N GLU A 276 -6.75 12.72 18.48
CA GLU A 276 -7.08 13.26 19.80
C GLU A 276 -6.86 14.78 19.90
N VAL A 277 -5.78 15.30 19.28
CA VAL A 277 -5.56 16.77 19.18
C VAL A 277 -6.71 17.43 18.42
N LYS A 278 -7.13 16.85 17.28
CA LYS A 278 -8.22 17.38 16.47
C LYS A 278 -9.54 17.44 17.25
N ASN A 279 -9.83 16.40 18.04
CA ASN A 279 -11.05 16.33 18.85
C ASN A 279 -10.98 17.18 20.13
N GLY A 280 -9.84 17.82 20.43
CA GLY A 280 -9.61 18.55 21.66
C GLY A 280 -9.58 17.64 22.90
N THR A 281 -9.45 16.33 22.71
CA THR A 281 -9.40 15.31 23.77
C THR A 281 -7.98 15.15 24.33
N ASN A 282 -6.97 15.69 23.67
CA ASN A 282 -5.60 15.73 24.19
C ASN A 282 -5.39 16.73 25.36
N ARG A 283 -6.49 17.17 25.99
CA ARG A 283 -6.48 18.01 27.19
C ARG A 283 -6.52 17.14 28.44
N THR A 284 -5.38 16.60 28.85
CA THR A 284 -5.11 16.37 30.28
C THR A 284 -3.62 16.40 30.62
N ASN A 285 -3.31 17.42 31.43
CA ASN A 285 -2.39 17.48 32.60
C ASN A 285 -0.91 17.15 32.44
#